data_AF-A0A7Y7BAB1-F1
#
_entry.id   AF-A0A7Y7BAB1-F1
#
_cell.length_a   1.000
_cell.length_b   1.000
_cell.length_c   1.000
_cell.angle_alpha   90.00
_cell.angle_beta   90.00
_cell.angle_gamma   90.00
#
_symmetry.space_group_name_H-M   'P 1'
#
loop_
_entity.id
_entity.type
_entity.pdbx_description
1 polymer ?
#
loop_
_entity_poly.entity_id
_entity_poly.type
_entity_poly.pdbx_seq_one_letter_code
_entity_poly.pdbx_strand_id
1 'polypeptide(L)'
;MYFVIANVNDGGTSAAAPAVGAPDLPAARISVIVIGYDDARHIEAAVRSALAQGPVVAEVVAVDDASTDGTGAVLDRLAATEPRLRVVHR
;
A
#
# COMPACT_ATOMS: atom_id res chain seq x y z
N MET A 1 6.47 -16.49 -1.99
CA MET A 1 5.04 -16.45 -1.59
C MET A 1 4.83 -15.13 -0.89
N TYR A 2 4.06 -14.21 -1.50
CA TYR A 2 3.79 -12.90 -0.89
C TYR A 2 2.46 -12.94 -0.14
N PHE A 3 2.42 -12.35 1.05
CA PHE A 3 1.19 -12.12 1.81
C PHE A 3 0.80 -10.66 1.63
N VAL A 4 -0.42 -10.42 1.16
CA VAL A 4 -1.03 -9.08 1.12
C VAL A 4 -1.95 -8.97 2.32
N ILE A 5 -1.63 -8.07 3.24
CA ILE A 5 -2.45 -7.78 4.42
C ILE A 5 -2.98 -6.36 4.25
N ALA A 6 -4.31 -6.20 4.16
CA ALA A 6 -4.95 -4.89 4.14
C ALA A 6 -5.44 -4.54 5.55
N ASN A 7 -5.00 -3.39 6.07
CA ASN A 7 -5.49 -2.82 7.32
C ASN A 7 -6.39 -1.62 7.01
N VAL A 8 -7.62 -1.64 7.51
CA VAL A 8 -8.56 -0.51 7.40
C VAL A 8 -8.28 0.47 8.54
N ASN A 9 -8.09 1.75 8.22
CA ASN A 9 -7.86 2.81 9.18
C ASN A 9 -9.04 3.79 9.12
N ASP A 10 -9.73 4.00 10.25
CA ASP A 10 -10.96 4.81 10.33
C ASP A 10 -10.72 6.33 10.28
N GLY A 11 -9.64 6.77 9.61
CA GLY A 11 -9.46 8.14 9.13
C GLY A 11 -9.81 9.25 10.12
N GLY A 12 -9.21 9.27 11.31
CA GLY A 12 -9.39 10.38 12.26
C GLY A 12 -8.83 11.70 11.72
N THR A 13 -9.67 12.52 11.08
CA THR A 13 -9.80 14.00 11.18
C THR A 13 -10.89 14.45 10.19
N SER A 14 -12.08 14.75 10.71
CA SER A 14 -13.19 15.39 9.98
C SER A 14 -13.08 16.91 10.10
N ALA A 15 -13.13 17.63 8.98
CA ALA A 15 -13.36 19.06 8.93
C ALA A 15 -14.32 19.46 7.77
N ALA A 16 -15.58 19.73 8.16
CA ALA A 16 -16.60 20.65 7.60
C ALA A 16 -17.50 20.28 6.37
N ALA A 17 -18.61 19.55 6.64
CA ALA A 17 -20.07 19.72 6.38
C ALA A 17 -20.68 20.52 5.18
N PRO A 18 -21.99 20.32 4.81
CA PRO A 18 -22.81 19.10 4.81
C PRO A 18 -23.52 18.84 3.45
N ALA A 19 -23.81 17.56 3.13
CA ALA A 19 -24.85 17.19 2.18
C ALA A 19 -25.73 16.10 2.80
N VAL A 20 -27.05 16.28 2.69
CA VAL A 20 -28.09 15.51 3.36
C VAL A 20 -28.00 14.01 3.04
N GLY A 21 -27.97 13.16 4.08
CA GLY A 21 -28.51 11.80 3.98
C GLY A 21 -27.56 10.60 3.95
N ALA A 22 -26.39 10.66 4.60
CA ALA A 22 -25.66 9.49 5.10
C ALA A 22 -24.72 9.95 6.23
N PRO A 23 -24.44 9.16 7.28
CA PRO A 23 -23.38 9.51 8.21
C PRO A 23 -22.09 9.67 7.40
N ASP A 24 -21.47 10.85 7.49
CA ASP A 24 -20.14 11.14 6.96
C ASP A 24 -19.13 10.34 7.80
N LEU A 25 -19.10 9.02 7.57
CA LEU A 25 -18.04 8.17 8.09
C LEU A 25 -16.76 8.69 7.44
N PRO A 26 -15.72 9.04 8.22
CA PRO A 26 -14.44 9.41 7.64
C PRO A 26 -14.08 8.36 6.60
N ALA A 27 -13.81 8.77 5.35
CA ALA A 27 -13.54 7.85 4.27
C ALA A 27 -12.45 6.88 4.73
N ALA A 28 -12.83 5.64 5.04
CA ALA A 28 -11.94 4.68 5.66
C ALA A 28 -10.74 4.48 4.73
N ARG A 29 -9.54 4.76 5.23
CA ARG A 29 -8.31 4.72 4.45
C ARG A 29 -7.60 3.41 4.74
N ILE A 30 -7.27 2.67 3.70
CA ILE A 30 -6.64 1.36 3.80
C ILE A 30 -5.13 1.51 3.66
N SER A 31 -4.40 0.91 4.58
CA SER A 31 -2.96 0.68 4.44
C SER A 31 -2.75 -0.78 4.02
N VAL A 32 -1.99 -1.02 2.95
CA VAL A 32 -1.72 -2.37 2.45
C VAL A 32 -0.27 -2.73 2.73
N ILE A 33 -0.03 -3.86 3.39
CA ILE A 33 1.32 -4.39 3.63
C ILE A 33 1.55 -5.56 2.68
N VAL A 34 2.65 -5.50 1.93
CA VAL A 34 3.10 -6.54 1.01
C VAL A 34 4.46 -7.04 1.48
N ILE A 35 4.53 -8.30 1.91
CA ILE A 35 5.80 -8.91 2.33
C ILE A 35 6.33 -9.75 1.16
N GLY A 36 7.53 -9.41 0.68
CA GLY A 36 8.22 -10.09 -0.42
C GLY A 36 9.51 -10.79 0.05
N TYR A 37 9.74 -11.99 -0.47
CA TYR A 37 10.97 -12.76 -0.32
C TYR A 37 11.26 -13.48 -1.64
N ASP A 38 12.38 -13.16 -2.29
CA ASP A 38 12.85 -13.75 -3.55
C ASP A 38 11.75 -13.87 -4.63
N ASP A 39 11.02 -12.78 -4.90
CA ASP A 39 9.92 -12.76 -5.86
C ASP A 39 9.92 -11.52 -6.76
N ALA A 40 11.08 -11.21 -7.35
CA ALA A 40 11.28 -10.04 -8.21
C ALA A 40 10.33 -10.00 -9.42
N ARG A 41 9.78 -11.15 -9.83
CA ARG A 41 8.88 -11.29 -10.97
C ARG A 41 7.44 -10.86 -10.67
N HIS A 42 6.96 -11.05 -9.44
CA HIS A 42 5.55 -10.81 -9.10
C HIS A 42 5.35 -9.66 -8.11
N ILE A 43 6.39 -9.26 -7.36
CA ILE A 43 6.29 -8.20 -6.36
C ILE A 43 5.77 -6.88 -6.95
N GLU A 44 6.22 -6.52 -8.15
CA GLU A 44 5.76 -5.32 -8.84
C GLU A 44 4.26 -5.39 -9.16
N ALA A 45 3.78 -6.53 -9.67
CA ALA A 45 2.37 -6.71 -10.00
C ALA A 45 1.49 -6.67 -8.74
N ALA A 46 1.95 -7.25 -7.63
CA ALA A 46 1.24 -7.23 -6.36
C ALA A 46 1.08 -5.81 -5.82
N VAL A 47 2.18 -5.03 -5.79
CA VAL A 47 2.15 -3.64 -5.33
C VAL A 47 1.29 -2.77 -6.25
N ARG A 48 1.41 -2.93 -7.57
CA ARG A 48 0.56 -2.20 -8.53
C ARG A 48 -0.92 -2.55 -8.38
N SER A 49 -1.26 -3.81 -8.13
CA SER A 49 -2.64 -4.24 -7.89
C SER A 49 -3.24 -3.58 -6.65
N ALA A 50 -2.46 -3.45 -5.57
CA ALA A 50 -2.88 -2.73 -4.37
C ALA A 50 -3.10 -1.23 -4.65
N LEU A 51 -2.17 -0.57 -5.34
CA LEU A 51 -2.27 0.85 -5.68
C LEU A 51 -3.43 1.16 -6.64
N ALA A 52 -3.78 0.22 -7.52
CA ALA A 52 -4.87 0.31 -8.49
C ALA A 52 -6.26 0.27 -7.84
N GLN A 53 -6.39 -0.06 -6.55
CA GLN A 53 -7.65 0.04 -5.81
C GLN A 53 -8.09 1.50 -5.60
N GLY A 54 -7.23 2.47 -5.93
CA GLY A 54 -7.59 3.89 -5.99
C GLY A 54 -7.39 4.65 -4.67
N PRO A 55 -8.10 5.77 -4.46
CA PRO A 55 -7.91 6.66 -3.31
C PRO A 55 -8.26 6.05 -1.95
N VAL A 56 -8.96 4.91 -1.94
CA VAL A 56 -9.24 4.16 -0.71
C VAL A 56 -7.95 3.60 -0.11
N VAL A 57 -6.92 3.35 -0.92
CA VAL A 57 -5.59 2.95 -0.46
C VAL A 57 -4.77 4.21 -0.22
N ALA A 58 -4.52 4.50 1.06
CA ALA A 58 -3.70 5.62 1.47
C ALA A 58 -2.20 5.34 1.29
N GLU A 59 -1.78 4.12 1.60
CA GLU A 59 -0.39 3.71 1.52
C GLU A 59 -0.26 2.21 1.21
N VAL A 60 0.86 1.87 0.57
CA VAL A 60 1.33 0.50 0.43
C VAL A 60 2.72 0.43 1.05
N VAL A 61 2.92 -0.49 1.99
CA VAL A 61 4.20 -0.77 2.64
C VAL A 61 4.72 -2.09 2.10
N ALA A 62 5.75 -2.05 1.27
CA ALA A 62 6.45 -3.23 0.81
C ALA A 62 7.61 -3.55 1.77
N VAL A 63 7.63 -4.77 2.31
CA VAL A 63 8.71 -5.26 3.17
C VAL A 63 9.52 -6.27 2.38
N ASP A 64 10.81 -5.98 2.21
CA ASP A 64 11.80 -6.86 1.60
C ASP A 64 12.58 -7.57 2.71
N ASP A 65 12.39 -8.88 2.87
CA ASP A 65 12.93 -9.69 3.97
C ASP A 65 14.23 -10.40 3.55
N ALA A 66 15.30 -9.63 3.33
CA ALA A 66 16.60 -10.11 2.84
C ALA A 66 16.58 -10.90 1.51
N SER A 67 15.84 -10.40 0.51
CA SER A 67 15.86 -11.03 -0.83
C SER A 67 17.24 -10.93 -1.49
N THR A 68 17.61 -11.97 -2.24
CA THR A 68 18.87 -12.07 -2.99
C THR A 68 18.68 -12.02 -4.51
N ASP A 69 17.43 -12.04 -4.97
CA ASP A 69 17.04 -12.14 -6.38
C ASP A 69 16.80 -10.80 -7.10
N GLY A 70 17.01 -9.67 -6.41
CA GLY A 70 16.77 -8.32 -6.93
C GLY A 70 15.37 -7.75 -6.62
N THR A 71 14.57 -8.42 -5.79
CA THR A 71 13.27 -7.91 -5.28
C THR A 71 13.38 -6.50 -4.71
N GLY A 72 14.37 -6.24 -3.85
CA GLY A 72 14.60 -4.91 -3.27
C GLY A 72 14.80 -3.81 -4.31
N ALA A 73 15.60 -4.07 -5.35
CA ALA A 73 15.85 -3.08 -6.42
C ALA A 73 14.60 -2.78 -7.26
N VAL A 74 13.72 -3.77 -7.46
CA VAL A 74 12.43 -3.56 -8.12
C VAL A 74 11.53 -2.66 -7.27
N LEU A 75 11.48 -2.90 -5.96
CA LEU A 75 10.71 -2.11 -5.00
C LEU A 75 11.21 -0.66 -4.92
N ASP A 76 12.53 -0.44 -4.88
CA ASP A 76 13.14 0.89 -4.84
C ASP A 76 12.78 1.72 -6.08
N ARG A 77 12.90 1.10 -7.26
CA ARG A 77 12.53 1.75 -8.52
C ARG A 77 11.05 2.14 -8.55
N LEU A 78 10.18 1.28 -8.00
CA LEU A 78 8.76 1.56 -7.94
C LEU A 78 8.47 2.71 -6.97
N ALA A 79 9.09 2.73 -5.80
CA ALA A 79 8.92 3.75 -4.77
C ALA A 79 9.41 5.14 -5.21
N ALA A 80 10.42 5.19 -6.08
CA ALA A 80 10.87 6.44 -6.69
C ALA A 80 9.79 7.13 -7.55
N THR A 81 8.77 6.39 -7.99
CA THR A 81 7.71 6.91 -8.89
C THR A 81 6.32 6.90 -8.28
N GLU A 82 6.12 6.21 -7.15
CA GLU A 82 4.83 6.14 -6.45
C GLU A 82 4.94 6.70 -5.03
N PRO A 83 4.40 7.90 -4.78
CA PRO A 83 4.46 8.54 -3.45
C PRO A 83 3.73 7.76 -2.35
N ARG A 84 2.76 6.92 -2.70
CA ARG A 84 2.01 6.09 -1.73
C ARG A 84 2.72 4.78 -1.39
N LEU A 85 3.83 4.46 -2.06
CA LEU A 85 4.61 3.26 -1.79
C LEU A 85 5.78 3.58 -0.87
N ARG A 86 5.87 2.85 0.24
CA ARG A 86 7.02 2.86 1.15
C ARG A 86 7.67 1.49 1.17
N VAL A 87 8.98 1.46 1.08
CA VAL A 87 9.78 0.21 1.12
C VAL A 87 10.51 0.13 2.46
N VAL A 88 10.53 -1.06 3.04
CA VAL A 88 11.26 -1.38 4.27
C VAL A 88 12.12 -2.62 3.99
N HIS A 89 13.45 -2.47 4.04
CA HIS A 89 14.37 -3.60 3.95
C HIS A 89 14.69 -4.11 5.36
N ARG A 90 14.63 -5.42 5.58
CA ARG A 90 14.94 -6.08 6.86
C ARG A 90 15.95 -7.20 6.70
#